data_AF-A0A258FV86-F1
#
_entry.id   AF-A0A258FV86-F1
#
_cell.length_a   1.000
_cell.length_b   1.000
_cell.length_c   1.000
_cell.angle_alpha   90.00
_cell.angle_beta   90.00
_cell.angle_gamma   90.00
#
_symmetry.space_group_name_H-M   'P 1'
#
loop_
_entity.id
_entity.type
_entity.pdbx_description
1 polymer ?
#
loop_
_entity_poly.entity_id
_entity_poly.type
_entity_poly.pdbx_seq_one_letter_code
_entity_poly.pdbx_strand_id
1 'polypeptide(L)'
;AELSPKLTSISENDNYFQGVGIVENGDEKKVRAQVDEIVKTIKKHGEPIDVETLHGMLTQESPSQVRALASLSKLLASLKDVWGLVKWPTVNPKNIRDKIYVILADNGKPMHFSDIAGRIKDSDFKRKDVTTQAIHNELIKDKRFVLIGRGIYALDSWGYSKGTVSDIITKVLKKAGEPLHRDEIVKRVLKSRQVKETTILLNLQSKSEFKRVAKATYTLAEPAAK
;
A
#
# COMPACT_ATOMS: atom_id res chain seq x y z
N ALA A 1 -23.80 -35.96 -15.31
CA ALA A 1 -24.69 -34.82 -15.03
C ALA A 1 -24.60 -33.89 -16.23
N GLU A 2 -25.63 -33.83 -17.07
CA GLU A 2 -25.64 -32.97 -18.25
C GLU A 2 -25.98 -31.54 -17.82
N LEU A 3 -25.11 -30.59 -18.17
CA LEU A 3 -25.36 -29.16 -18.00
C LEU A 3 -26.43 -28.71 -19.00
N SER A 4 -27.25 -27.73 -18.61
CA SER A 4 -28.23 -27.12 -19.51
C SER A 4 -27.56 -26.65 -20.82
N PRO A 5 -28.19 -26.82 -21.99
CA PRO A 5 -27.63 -26.40 -23.29
C PRO A 5 -27.39 -24.89 -23.40
N LYS A 6 -27.88 -24.09 -22.44
CA LYS A 6 -27.61 -22.65 -22.32
C LYS A 6 -26.31 -22.32 -21.57
N LEU A 7 -25.63 -23.33 -21.03
CA LEU A 7 -24.42 -23.19 -20.23
C LEU A 7 -23.24 -23.84 -20.93
N THR A 8 -22.09 -23.15 -20.92
CA THR A 8 -20.81 -23.72 -21.35
C THR A 8 -19.98 -24.04 -20.13
N SER A 9 -19.44 -25.24 -20.05
CA SER A 9 -18.44 -25.59 -19.02
C SER A 9 -17.08 -25.07 -19.41
N ILE A 10 -16.33 -24.57 -18.44
CA ILE A 10 -14.94 -24.18 -18.59
C ILE A 10 -14.13 -25.17 -17.79
N SER A 11 -13.31 -25.95 -18.49
CA SER A 11 -12.50 -26.99 -17.88
C SER A 11 -11.35 -26.38 -17.10
N GLU A 12 -11.10 -26.92 -15.90
CA GLU A 12 -9.93 -26.56 -15.11
C GLU A 12 -8.64 -26.99 -15.82
N ASN A 13 -7.63 -26.12 -15.78
CA ASN A 13 -6.28 -26.45 -16.21
C ASN A 13 -5.25 -25.62 -15.40
N ASP A 14 -4.01 -25.55 -15.87
CA ASP A 14 -2.95 -24.80 -15.18
C ASP A 14 -3.23 -23.30 -15.01
N ASN A 15 -3.99 -22.69 -15.94
CA ASN A 15 -4.23 -21.25 -15.99
C ASN A 15 -5.65 -20.85 -15.56
N TYR A 16 -6.60 -21.78 -15.58
CA TYR A 16 -8.02 -21.52 -15.35
C TYR A 16 -8.60 -22.44 -14.27
N PHE A 17 -9.44 -21.87 -13.41
CA PHE A 17 -10.31 -22.65 -12.52
C PHE A 17 -11.48 -23.25 -13.30
N GLN A 18 -12.10 -24.29 -12.73
CA GLN A 18 -13.37 -24.79 -13.24
C GLN A 18 -14.44 -23.70 -13.13
N GLY A 19 -15.24 -23.53 -14.18
CA GLY A 19 -16.29 -22.53 -14.21
C GLY A 19 -17.44 -22.89 -15.13
N VAL A 20 -18.50 -22.09 -15.05
CA VAL A 20 -19.66 -22.19 -15.93
C VAL A 20 -19.96 -20.81 -16.49
N GLY A 21 -20.08 -20.73 -17.81
CA GLY A 21 -20.46 -19.52 -18.54
C GLY A 21 -21.83 -19.68 -19.19
N ILE A 22 -22.44 -18.56 -19.58
CA ILE A 22 -23.67 -18.54 -20.39
C ILE A 22 -23.25 -18.58 -21.86
N VAL A 23 -23.83 -19.49 -22.65
CA VAL A 23 -23.45 -19.70 -24.07
C VAL A 23 -23.60 -18.43 -24.91
N GLU A 24 -24.60 -17.58 -24.61
CA GLU A 24 -24.79 -16.29 -25.28
C GLU A 24 -23.58 -15.35 -25.10
N ASN A 25 -22.87 -15.45 -23.98
CA ASN A 25 -21.68 -14.64 -23.72
C ASN A 25 -20.44 -15.19 -24.42
N GLY A 26 -20.44 -16.47 -24.82
CA GLY A 26 -19.39 -17.10 -25.58
C GLY A 26 -19.24 -18.59 -25.29
N ASP A 27 -18.51 -19.28 -26.17
CA ASP A 27 -18.02 -20.64 -25.93
C ASP A 27 -16.79 -20.62 -24.98
N GLU A 28 -16.34 -21.80 -24.57
CA GLU A 28 -15.17 -21.94 -23.68
C GLU A 28 -13.93 -21.20 -24.21
N LYS A 29 -13.71 -21.18 -25.53
CA LYS A 29 -12.58 -20.47 -26.16
C LYS A 29 -12.72 -18.97 -26.05
N LYS A 30 -13.90 -18.41 -26.34
CA LYS A 30 -14.17 -16.97 -26.23
C LYS A 30 -14.08 -16.50 -24.79
N VAL A 31 -14.62 -17.26 -23.84
CA VAL A 31 -14.51 -16.94 -22.41
C VAL A 31 -13.03 -16.91 -21.98
N ARG A 32 -12.24 -17.92 -22.36
CA ARG A 32 -10.79 -17.93 -22.09
C ARG A 32 -10.07 -16.72 -22.70
N ALA A 33 -10.40 -16.37 -23.95
CA ALA A 33 -9.82 -15.20 -24.60
C ALA A 33 -10.11 -13.89 -23.85
N GLN A 34 -11.33 -13.72 -23.33
CA GLN A 34 -11.69 -12.56 -22.50
C GLN A 34 -10.95 -12.54 -21.17
N VAL A 35 -10.77 -13.71 -20.53
CA VAL A 35 -9.95 -13.81 -19.31
C VAL A 35 -8.49 -13.47 -19.60
N ASP A 36 -7.92 -13.96 -20.71
CA ASP A 36 -6.56 -13.63 -21.13
C ASP A 36 -6.40 -12.13 -21.45
N GLU A 37 -7.43 -11.49 -22.02
CA GLU A 37 -7.48 -10.05 -22.22
C GLU A 37 -7.42 -9.30 -20.89
N ILE A 38 -8.23 -9.68 -19.90
CA ILE A 38 -8.18 -9.10 -18.54
C ILE A 38 -6.79 -9.24 -17.94
N VAL A 39 -6.18 -10.43 -18.03
CA VAL A 39 -4.81 -10.68 -17.55
C VAL A 39 -3.81 -9.78 -18.25
N LYS A 40 -3.92 -9.59 -19.57
CA LYS A 40 -3.04 -8.69 -20.35
C LYS A 40 -3.23 -7.23 -19.94
N THR A 41 -4.46 -6.78 -19.75
CA THR A 41 -4.78 -5.41 -19.35
C THR A 41 -4.18 -5.10 -17.97
N ILE A 42 -4.36 -5.98 -16.99
CA ILE A 42 -3.74 -5.84 -15.66
C ILE A 42 -2.21 -5.85 -15.74
N LYS A 43 -1.62 -6.75 -16.56
CA LYS A 43 -0.16 -6.77 -16.80
C LYS A 43 0.36 -5.49 -17.42
N LYS A 44 -0.38 -4.90 -18.38
CA LYS A 44 -0.02 -3.66 -19.07
C LYS A 44 -0.16 -2.45 -18.15
N HIS A 45 -1.17 -2.44 -17.29
CA HIS A 45 -1.36 -1.38 -16.30
C HIS A 45 -0.23 -1.38 -15.25
N GLY A 46 0.25 -2.56 -14.86
CA GLY A 46 1.45 -2.71 -14.03
C GLY A 46 1.23 -2.50 -12.53
N GLU A 47 0.06 -2.04 -12.13
CA GLU A 47 -0.35 -1.86 -10.73
C GLU A 47 -1.74 -2.47 -10.47
N PRO A 48 -2.11 -2.75 -9.20
CA PRO A 48 -3.44 -3.22 -8.85
C PRO A 48 -4.53 -2.24 -9.28
N ILE A 49 -5.61 -2.74 -9.85
CA ILE A 49 -6.67 -1.93 -10.46
C ILE A 49 -8.03 -2.32 -9.87
N ASP A 50 -8.85 -1.36 -9.50
CA ASP A 50 -10.21 -1.62 -9.04
C ASP A 50 -11.09 -2.12 -10.20
N VAL A 51 -12.14 -2.87 -9.86
CA VAL A 51 -13.00 -3.51 -10.87
C VAL A 51 -13.72 -2.51 -11.79
N GLU A 52 -14.02 -1.30 -11.30
CA GLU A 52 -14.72 -0.27 -12.06
C GLU A 52 -13.78 0.34 -13.12
N THR A 53 -12.56 0.72 -12.70
CA THR A 53 -11.53 1.20 -13.61
C THR A 53 -11.10 0.13 -14.61
N LEU A 54 -11.00 -1.14 -14.17
CA LEU A 54 -10.70 -2.27 -15.05
C LEU A 54 -11.79 -2.47 -16.10
N HIS A 55 -13.06 -2.35 -15.71
CA HIS A 55 -14.19 -2.40 -16.65
C HIS A 55 -14.13 -1.26 -17.67
N GLY A 56 -13.78 -0.05 -17.26
CA GLY A 56 -13.59 1.09 -18.18
C GLY A 56 -12.47 0.90 -19.22
N MET A 57 -11.55 -0.05 -19.00
CA MET A 57 -10.49 -0.42 -19.95
C MET A 57 -10.86 -1.60 -20.85
N LEU A 58 -12.04 -2.20 -20.66
CA LEU A 58 -12.49 -3.40 -21.34
C LEU A 58 -13.84 -3.15 -22.04
N THR A 59 -14.25 -4.09 -22.88
CA THR A 59 -15.49 -3.98 -23.67
C THR A 59 -16.68 -4.74 -23.06
N GLN A 60 -16.52 -5.27 -21.85
CA GLN A 60 -17.54 -6.10 -21.19
C GLN A 60 -18.76 -5.27 -20.78
N GLU A 61 -19.91 -5.90 -20.59
CA GLU A 61 -21.17 -5.18 -20.35
C GLU A 61 -21.28 -4.61 -18.93
N SER A 62 -20.64 -5.24 -17.94
CA SER A 62 -20.69 -4.79 -16.55
C SER A 62 -19.43 -5.12 -15.74
N PRO A 63 -19.16 -4.37 -14.66
CA PRO A 63 -18.12 -4.70 -13.69
C PRO A 63 -18.28 -6.09 -13.07
N SER A 64 -19.53 -6.55 -12.91
CA SER A 64 -19.85 -7.89 -12.42
C SER A 64 -19.38 -8.99 -13.37
N GLN A 65 -19.52 -8.78 -14.68
CA GLN A 65 -19.02 -9.70 -15.69
C GLN A 65 -17.49 -9.76 -15.70
N VAL A 66 -16.82 -8.61 -15.55
CA VAL A 66 -15.36 -8.54 -15.41
C VAL A 66 -14.92 -9.29 -14.16
N ARG A 67 -15.59 -9.09 -13.02
CA ARG A 67 -15.32 -9.82 -11.77
C ARG A 67 -15.45 -11.33 -11.95
N ALA A 68 -16.53 -11.78 -12.58
CA ALA A 68 -16.77 -13.20 -12.84
C ALA A 68 -15.68 -13.80 -13.74
N LEU A 69 -15.35 -13.15 -14.85
CA LEU A 69 -14.30 -13.59 -15.76
C LEU A 69 -12.92 -13.60 -15.07
N ALA A 70 -12.57 -12.54 -14.36
CA ALA A 70 -11.30 -12.45 -13.66
C ALA A 70 -11.13 -13.55 -12.59
N SER A 71 -12.22 -13.95 -11.93
CA SER A 71 -12.22 -15.03 -10.93
C SER A 71 -11.92 -16.41 -11.50
N LEU A 72 -12.11 -16.60 -12.80
CA LEU A 72 -11.76 -17.86 -13.49
C LEU A 72 -10.25 -18.00 -13.71
N SER A 73 -9.48 -16.91 -13.62
CA SER A 73 -8.03 -16.97 -13.83
C SER A 73 -7.30 -17.41 -12.56
N LYS A 74 -6.47 -18.46 -12.68
CA LYS A 74 -5.50 -18.84 -11.63
C LYS A 74 -4.31 -17.88 -11.52
N LEU A 75 -4.17 -16.96 -12.48
CA LEU A 75 -3.09 -15.97 -12.52
C LEU A 75 -3.46 -14.66 -11.84
N LEU A 76 -4.74 -14.44 -11.56
CA LEU A 76 -5.27 -13.24 -10.93
C LEU A 76 -5.68 -13.51 -9.49
N ALA A 77 -5.56 -12.47 -8.66
CA ALA A 77 -6.07 -12.44 -7.31
C ALA A 77 -6.76 -11.11 -7.08
N SER A 78 -7.69 -11.10 -6.13
CA SER A 78 -8.40 -9.89 -5.73
C SER A 78 -8.38 -9.70 -4.23
N LEU A 79 -8.33 -8.44 -3.83
CA LEU A 79 -8.43 -8.00 -2.45
C LEU A 79 -9.30 -6.74 -2.41
N LYS A 80 -10.42 -6.78 -1.68
CA LYS A 80 -11.37 -5.65 -1.57
C LYS A 80 -11.76 -5.06 -2.94
N ASP A 81 -12.12 -5.94 -3.89
CA ASP A 81 -12.46 -5.57 -5.29
C ASP A 81 -11.34 -4.92 -6.11
N VAL A 82 -10.10 -4.91 -5.60
CA VAL A 82 -8.91 -4.56 -6.37
C VAL A 82 -8.29 -5.83 -6.93
N TRP A 83 -8.14 -5.88 -8.26
CA TRP A 83 -7.61 -7.00 -9.01
C TRP A 83 -6.14 -6.79 -9.38
N GLY A 84 -5.38 -7.88 -9.36
CA GLY A 84 -3.97 -7.86 -9.71
C GLY A 84 -3.44 -9.26 -9.99
N LEU A 85 -2.15 -9.37 -10.29
CA LEU A 85 -1.50 -10.67 -10.44
C LEU A 85 -1.41 -11.41 -9.09
N VAL A 86 -1.55 -12.73 -9.09
CA VAL A 86 -1.36 -13.59 -7.90
C VAL A 86 0.01 -13.39 -7.24
N LYS A 87 1.01 -12.94 -8.01
CA LYS A 87 2.36 -12.65 -7.54
C LYS A 87 2.47 -11.32 -6.80
N TRP A 88 1.47 -10.43 -6.91
CA TRP A 88 1.51 -9.11 -6.31
C TRP A 88 1.07 -9.16 -4.84
N PRO A 89 1.95 -8.72 -3.91
CA PRO A 89 1.65 -8.65 -2.48
C PRO A 89 0.40 -7.87 -2.10
N THR A 90 0.06 -6.87 -2.91
CA THR A 90 -1.05 -5.93 -2.71
C THR A 90 -2.41 -6.57 -2.84
N VAL A 91 -2.56 -7.58 -3.69
CA VAL A 91 -3.83 -8.30 -3.90
C VAL A 91 -3.80 -9.72 -3.35
N ASN A 92 -2.61 -10.26 -3.08
CA ASN A 92 -2.44 -11.60 -2.53
C ASN A 92 -1.36 -11.63 -1.44
N PRO A 93 -1.66 -11.13 -0.24
CA PRO A 93 -0.68 -11.05 0.84
C PRO A 93 -0.41 -12.44 1.45
N LYS A 94 0.55 -13.17 0.87
CA LYS A 94 0.94 -14.51 1.33
C LYS A 94 1.78 -14.45 2.61
N ASN A 95 2.74 -13.53 2.66
CA ASN A 95 3.67 -13.42 3.78
C ASN A 95 3.22 -12.36 4.79
N ILE A 96 3.75 -12.44 6.02
CA ILE A 96 3.47 -11.46 7.09
C ILE A 96 3.77 -10.03 6.62
N ARG A 97 4.88 -9.83 5.91
CA ARG A 97 5.29 -8.53 5.35
C ARG A 97 4.27 -7.95 4.38
N ASP A 98 3.74 -8.78 3.49
CA ASP A 98 2.76 -8.36 2.50
C ASP A 98 1.45 -7.94 3.20
N LYS A 99 1.04 -8.67 4.25
CA LYS A 99 -0.13 -8.32 5.07
C LYS A 99 0.06 -6.98 5.78
N ILE A 100 1.24 -6.77 6.37
CA ILE A 100 1.60 -5.49 7.00
C ILE A 100 1.52 -4.35 5.97
N TYR A 101 2.07 -4.57 4.77
CA TYR A 101 2.05 -3.58 3.70
C TYR A 101 0.62 -3.18 3.31
N VAL A 102 -0.24 -4.17 3.08
CA VAL A 102 -1.66 -3.97 2.76
C VAL A 102 -2.36 -3.16 3.85
N ILE A 103 -2.17 -3.51 5.12
CA ILE A 103 -2.83 -2.83 6.24
C ILE A 103 -2.34 -1.39 6.40
N LEU A 104 -1.03 -1.16 6.25
CA LEU A 104 -0.50 0.20 6.30
C LEU A 104 -0.98 1.02 5.12
N ALA A 105 -0.96 0.47 3.90
CA ALA A 105 -1.44 1.13 2.69
C ALA A 105 -2.92 1.50 2.80
N ASP A 106 -3.75 0.56 3.25
CA ASP A 106 -5.20 0.75 3.49
C ASP A 106 -5.47 1.80 4.57
N ASN A 107 -4.66 1.83 5.63
CA ASN A 107 -4.83 2.83 6.70
C ASN A 107 -4.37 4.23 6.28
N GLY A 108 -3.44 4.35 5.31
CA GLY A 108 -2.97 5.62 4.75
C GLY A 108 -2.15 6.52 5.70
N LYS A 109 -1.90 6.07 6.93
CA LYS A 109 -1.12 6.79 7.95
C LYS A 109 -0.31 5.83 8.83
N PRO A 110 0.78 6.30 9.46
CA PRO A 110 1.64 5.46 10.29
C PRO A 110 0.87 4.82 11.45
N MET A 111 1.25 3.60 11.83
CA MET A 111 0.60 2.85 12.90
C MET A 111 1.60 2.20 13.84
N HIS A 112 1.18 1.97 15.08
CA HIS A 112 1.96 1.20 16.04
C HIS A 112 1.95 -0.30 15.66
N PHE A 113 3.06 -1.01 15.89
CA PHE A 113 3.16 -2.43 15.53
C PHE A 113 2.10 -3.31 16.22
N SER A 114 1.67 -2.96 17.43
CA SER A 114 0.58 -3.64 18.14
C SER A 114 -0.76 -3.48 17.41
N ASP A 115 -1.04 -2.29 16.88
CA ASP A 115 -2.28 -2.02 16.14
C ASP A 115 -2.26 -2.72 14.79
N ILE A 116 -1.09 -2.77 14.12
CA ILE A 116 -0.88 -3.56 12.91
C ILE A 116 -1.20 -5.03 13.20
N ALA A 117 -0.70 -5.57 14.32
CA ALA A 117 -0.97 -6.95 14.70
C ALA A 117 -2.45 -7.23 14.98
N GLY A 118 -3.13 -6.31 15.68
CA GLY A 118 -4.59 -6.38 15.88
C GLY A 118 -5.32 -6.44 14.54
N ARG A 119 -5.04 -5.51 13.63
CA ARG A 119 -5.67 -5.48 12.30
C ARG A 119 -5.39 -6.72 11.45
N ILE A 120 -4.18 -7.29 11.54
CA ILE A 120 -3.88 -8.57 10.86
C ILE A 120 -4.76 -9.68 11.41
N LYS A 121 -4.93 -9.74 12.74
CA LYS A 121 -5.74 -10.76 13.41
C LYS A 121 -7.23 -10.65 13.06
N ASP A 122 -7.71 -9.43 12.87
CA ASP A 122 -9.10 -9.15 12.51
C ASP A 122 -9.38 -9.26 11.00
N SER A 123 -8.33 -9.37 10.17
CA SER A 123 -8.46 -9.46 8.71
C SER A 123 -8.79 -10.86 8.20
N ASP A 124 -9.48 -10.93 7.05
CA ASP A 124 -9.89 -12.17 6.37
C ASP A 124 -8.72 -13.03 5.85
N PHE A 125 -7.49 -12.48 5.85
CA PHE A 125 -6.28 -13.17 5.38
C PHE A 125 -5.50 -13.87 6.50
N LYS A 126 -6.13 -14.11 7.65
CA LYS A 126 -5.56 -14.80 8.83
C LYS A 126 -5.32 -16.31 8.61
N ARG A 127 -4.41 -16.69 7.71
CA ARG A 127 -4.06 -18.11 7.49
C ARG A 127 -3.25 -18.75 8.64
N LYS A 128 -2.58 -17.96 9.48
CA LYS A 128 -1.83 -18.42 10.67
C LYS A 128 -1.82 -17.32 11.72
N ASP A 129 -1.89 -17.71 12.99
CA ASP A 129 -1.67 -16.79 14.11
C ASP A 129 -0.26 -16.22 14.03
N VAL A 130 -0.19 -14.89 13.93
CA VAL A 130 1.08 -14.16 13.92
C VAL A 130 1.19 -13.43 15.24
N THR A 131 2.28 -13.66 15.96
CA THR A 131 2.54 -12.94 17.21
C THR A 131 2.94 -11.49 16.90
N THR A 132 2.59 -10.57 17.81
CA THR A 132 3.01 -9.16 17.76
C THR A 132 4.53 -9.03 17.61
N GLN A 133 5.29 -9.91 18.26
CA GLN A 133 6.74 -9.93 18.22
C GLN A 133 7.30 -10.39 16.88
N ALA A 134 6.66 -11.36 16.22
CA ALA A 134 7.02 -11.74 14.85
C ALA A 134 6.80 -10.57 13.89
N ILE A 135 5.68 -9.84 14.03
CA ILE A 135 5.39 -8.64 13.23
C ILE A 135 6.45 -7.56 13.45
N HIS A 136 6.82 -7.29 14.70
CA HIS A 136 7.88 -6.33 15.02
C HIS A 136 9.22 -6.71 14.37
N ASN A 137 9.60 -7.99 14.42
CA ASN A 137 10.83 -8.47 13.78
C ASN A 137 10.78 -8.35 12.25
N GLU A 138 9.64 -8.65 11.62
CA GLU A 138 9.48 -8.54 10.17
C GLU A 138 9.44 -7.07 9.70
N LEU A 139 8.86 -6.18 10.50
CA LEU A 139 8.87 -4.73 10.28
C LEU A 139 10.30 -4.14 10.31
N ILE A 140 11.19 -4.69 11.14
CA ILE A 140 12.60 -4.25 11.20
C ILE A 140 13.41 -4.79 10.02
N LYS A 141 13.12 -6.02 9.57
CA LYS A 141 13.89 -6.70 8.51
C LYS A 141 13.61 -6.16 7.10
N ASP A 142 12.39 -5.69 6.83
CA ASP A 142 12.01 -5.21 5.50
C ASP A 142 12.25 -3.70 5.34
N LYS A 143 12.88 -3.30 4.24
CA LYS A 143 13.20 -1.91 3.92
C LYS A 143 11.98 -1.08 3.55
N ARG A 144 10.86 -1.71 3.18
CA ARG A 144 9.59 -1.05 2.85
C ARG A 144 8.94 -0.38 4.05
N PHE A 145 9.35 -0.73 5.27
CA PHE A 145 8.84 -0.16 6.50
C PHE A 145 9.88 0.73 7.16
N VAL A 146 9.45 1.90 7.60
CA VAL A 146 10.30 2.89 8.26
C VAL A 146 9.77 3.12 9.66
N LEU A 147 10.62 2.91 10.66
CA LEU A 147 10.34 3.26 12.04
C LEU A 147 10.44 4.78 12.20
N ILE A 148 9.35 5.44 12.58
CA ILE A 148 9.26 6.90 12.72
C ILE A 148 9.15 7.38 14.17
N GLY A 149 8.93 6.45 15.12
CA GLY A 149 8.75 6.72 16.55
C GLY A 149 8.77 5.44 17.37
N ARG A 150 8.51 5.51 18.69
CA ARG A 150 8.48 4.33 19.58
C ARG A 150 7.43 3.33 19.11
N GLY A 151 7.86 2.30 18.39
CA GLY A 151 6.99 1.26 17.83
C GLY A 151 6.07 1.70 16.68
N ILE A 152 6.23 2.91 16.14
CA ILE A 152 5.39 3.44 15.05
C ILE A 152 6.09 3.24 13.72
N TYR A 153 5.41 2.57 12.80
CA TYR A 153 5.90 2.25 11.46
C TYR A 153 5.07 2.93 10.37
N ALA A 154 5.76 3.30 9.29
CA ALA A 154 5.21 3.89 8.09
C ALA A 154 5.73 3.18 6.84
N LEU A 155 5.06 3.35 5.69
CA LEU A 155 5.58 2.89 4.41
C LEU A 155 6.68 3.84 3.91
N ASP A 156 7.75 3.28 3.35
CA ASP A 156 8.84 4.03 2.73
C ASP A 156 8.34 4.88 1.55
N SER A 157 7.35 4.37 0.79
CA SER A 157 6.72 5.07 -0.34
C SER A 157 5.99 6.35 0.03
N TRP A 158 5.61 6.53 1.31
CA TRP A 158 5.01 7.79 1.78
C TRP A 158 6.03 8.91 1.95
N GLY A 159 7.31 8.64 1.68
CA GLY A 159 8.37 9.63 1.83
C GLY A 159 8.69 9.88 3.30
N TYR A 160 8.66 8.83 4.14
CA TYR A 160 9.33 8.84 5.44
C TYR A 160 10.74 8.27 5.26
N SER A 161 11.78 8.92 5.77
CA SER A 161 13.16 8.41 5.65
C SER A 161 13.62 7.81 6.98
N LYS A 162 14.63 6.95 6.94
CA LYS A 162 15.48 6.72 8.11
C LYS A 162 16.09 8.06 8.52
N GLY A 163 15.56 8.62 9.61
CA GLY A 163 15.70 10.02 9.93
C GLY A 163 14.45 10.79 9.52
N THR A 164 13.75 11.33 10.50
CA THR A 164 12.50 12.07 10.41
C THR A 164 12.65 13.39 9.65
N VAL A 165 11.52 14.03 9.31
CA VAL A 165 11.55 15.44 8.85
C VAL A 165 12.27 16.30 9.89
N SER A 166 12.16 15.96 11.19
CA SER A 166 12.94 16.57 12.26
C SER A 166 14.44 16.42 12.04
N ASP A 167 14.96 15.25 11.65
CA ASP A 167 16.40 15.08 11.42
C ASP A 167 16.92 15.95 10.26
N ILE A 168 16.09 16.18 9.25
CA ILE A 168 16.41 17.10 8.14
C ILE A 168 16.38 18.54 8.62
N ILE A 169 15.33 18.95 9.35
CA ILE A 169 15.25 20.28 9.96
C ILE A 169 16.46 20.50 10.87
N THR A 170 16.86 19.49 11.65
CA THR A 170 18.02 19.50 12.53
C THR A 170 19.31 19.69 11.73
N LYS A 171 19.49 18.98 10.61
CA LYS A 171 20.64 19.21 9.72
C LYS A 171 20.64 20.61 9.12
N VAL A 172 19.48 21.13 8.73
CA VAL A 172 19.32 22.48 8.18
C VAL A 172 19.70 23.53 9.22
N LEU A 173 19.19 23.41 10.46
CA LEU A 173 19.51 24.31 11.57
C LEU A 173 20.98 24.17 12.01
N LYS A 174 21.52 22.96 12.11
CA LYS A 174 22.95 22.74 12.41
C LYS A 174 23.87 23.34 11.35
N LYS A 175 23.51 23.21 10.07
CA LYS A 175 24.29 23.77 8.95
C LYS A 175 24.18 25.29 8.88
N ALA A 176 23.05 25.85 9.29
CA ALA A 176 22.87 27.29 9.36
C ALA A 176 23.63 27.92 10.54
N GLY A 177 23.72 27.21 11.67
CA GLY A 177 24.40 27.71 12.88
C GLY A 177 23.65 28.85 13.59
N GLU A 178 22.50 29.26 13.07
CA GLU A 178 21.69 30.37 13.57
C GLU A 178 20.19 30.01 13.58
N PRO A 179 19.36 30.70 14.39
CA PRO A 179 17.92 30.53 14.36
C PRO A 179 17.34 30.93 13.01
N LEU A 180 16.56 30.05 12.38
CA LEU A 180 15.96 30.32 11.07
C LEU A 180 14.47 30.60 11.17
N HIS A 181 13.98 31.48 10.29
CA HIS A 181 12.55 31.70 10.11
C HIS A 181 11.90 30.45 9.51
N ARG A 182 10.66 30.18 9.92
CA ARG A 182 9.83 29.06 9.47
C ARG A 182 9.86 28.87 7.96
N ASP A 183 9.65 29.94 7.20
CA ASP A 183 9.55 29.89 5.75
C ASP A 183 10.89 29.55 5.09
N GLU A 184 12.01 29.97 5.71
CA GLU A 184 13.36 29.63 5.25
C GLU A 184 13.70 28.16 5.54
N ILE A 185 13.27 27.64 6.70
CA ILE A 185 13.37 26.21 7.02
C ILE A 185 12.56 25.39 6.00
N VAL A 186 11.32 25.80 5.72
CA VAL A 186 10.45 25.16 4.72
C VAL A 186 11.16 25.14 3.37
N LYS A 187 11.68 26.27 2.89
CA LYS A 187 12.39 26.37 1.61
C LYS A 187 13.61 25.45 1.54
N ARG A 188 14.43 25.38 2.61
CA ARG A 188 15.63 24.54 2.66
C ARG A 188 15.31 23.05 2.76
N VAL A 189 14.26 22.69 3.51
CA VAL A 189 13.79 21.31 3.62
C VAL A 189 13.19 20.85 2.31
N LEU A 190 12.38 21.67 1.64
CA LEU A 190 11.82 21.39 0.31
C LEU A 190 12.91 21.19 -0.75
N LYS A 191 14.04 21.89 -0.65
CA LYS A 191 15.23 21.67 -1.52
C LYS A 191 15.91 20.32 -1.28
N SER A 192 15.88 19.83 -0.04
CA SER A 192 16.53 18.57 0.34
C SER A 192 15.60 17.37 0.19
N ARG A 193 14.29 17.58 0.24
CA ARG A 193 13.27 16.53 0.16
C ARG A 193 11.92 17.08 -0.28
N GLN A 194 11.26 16.36 -1.19
CA GLN A 194 9.87 16.65 -1.55
C GLN A 194 8.93 16.16 -0.43
N VAL A 195 8.48 17.08 0.41
CA VAL A 195 7.48 16.85 1.48
C VAL A 195 6.45 17.97 1.47
N LYS A 196 5.25 17.69 2.00
CA LYS A 196 4.23 18.73 2.15
C LYS A 196 4.66 19.73 3.22
N GLU A 197 4.44 21.02 2.97
CA GLU A 197 4.76 22.10 3.91
C GLU A 197 4.10 21.88 5.28
N THR A 198 2.84 21.43 5.28
CA THR A 198 2.08 21.09 6.48
C THR A 198 2.82 20.10 7.39
N THR A 199 3.54 19.13 6.80
CA THR A 199 4.32 18.14 7.54
C THR A 199 5.54 18.78 8.22
N ILE A 200 6.18 19.77 7.58
CA ILE A 200 7.33 20.50 8.15
C ILE A 200 6.86 21.34 9.34
N LEU A 201 5.75 22.06 9.16
CA LEU A 201 5.16 22.91 10.20
C LEU A 201 4.73 22.11 11.42
N LEU A 202 4.09 20.95 11.21
CA LEU A 202 3.69 20.06 12.28
C LEU A 202 4.91 19.56 13.07
N ASN A 203 6.02 19.22 12.40
CA ASN A 203 7.24 18.77 13.09
C ASN A 203 7.91 19.90 13.87
N LEU A 204 7.92 21.13 13.36
CA LEU A 204 8.46 22.30 14.08
C LEU A 204 7.68 22.61 15.38
N GLN A 205 6.39 22.28 15.45
CA GLN A 205 5.54 22.53 16.62
C GLN A 205 5.44 21.34 17.57
N SER A 206 5.41 20.12 17.05
CA SER A 206 5.15 18.90 17.84
C SER A 206 6.40 18.30 18.49
N LYS A 207 7.60 18.69 18.06
CA LYS A 207 8.86 18.11 18.52
C LYS A 207 9.55 19.01 19.51
N SER A 208 9.88 18.47 20.68
CA SER A 208 10.64 19.13 21.74
C SER A 208 12.09 19.47 21.35
N GLU A 209 12.57 18.93 20.23
CA GLU A 209 13.90 19.16 19.66
C GLU A 209 14.05 20.56 19.05
N PHE A 210 12.93 21.25 18.76
CA PHE A 210 12.92 22.59 18.20
C PHE A 210 12.34 23.59 19.19
N LYS A 211 13.09 24.66 19.45
CA LYS A 211 12.68 25.75 20.32
C LYS A 211 12.38 26.99 19.50
N ARG A 212 11.20 27.57 19.71
CA ARG A 212 10.85 28.87 19.15
C ARG A 212 11.52 29.97 19.97
N VAL A 213 12.34 30.79 19.33
CA VAL A 213 13.09 31.87 19.99
C VAL A 213 12.54 33.25 19.66
N ALA A 214 11.81 33.40 18.55
CA ALA A 214 11.16 34.65 18.17
C ALA A 214 9.90 34.40 17.32
N LYS A 215 9.30 35.46 16.77
CA LYS A 215 8.13 35.35 15.88
C LYS A 215 8.46 34.48 14.67
N ALA A 216 7.90 33.28 14.64
CA ALA A 216 8.13 32.26 13.60
C ALA A 216 9.61 31.89 13.38
N THR A 217 10.49 32.10 14.35
CA THR A 217 11.92 31.73 14.29
C THR A 217 12.22 30.57 15.23
N TYR A 218 12.89 29.54 14.71
CA TYR A 218 13.19 28.30 15.41
C TYR A 218 14.70 28.05 15.50
N THR A 219 15.12 27.46 16.61
CA THR A 219 16.48 26.95 16.84
C THR A 219 16.40 25.52 17.39
N LEU A 220 17.56 24.86 17.51
CA LEU A 220 17.66 23.57 18.19
C LEU A 220 17.52 23.76 19.69
N ALA A 221 16.68 22.95 20.34
CA ALA A 221 16.66 22.88 21.79
C ALA A 221 18.01 22.34 22.28
N GLU A 222 18.60 22.98 23.29
CA GLU A 222 19.82 22.47 23.90
C GLU A 222 19.58 21.04 24.42
N PRO A 223 20.54 20.12 24.25
CA PRO A 223 20.45 18.82 24.89
C PRO A 223 20.38 19.06 26.39
N ALA A 224 19.33 18.55 27.05
CA ALA A 224 19.32 18.50 28.50
C ALA A 224 20.59 17.76 28.95
N ALA A 225 21.51 18.51 29.55
CA ALA A 225 22.72 17.95 30.12
C ALA A 225 22.31 16.85 31.11
N LYS A 226 22.70 15.61 30.83
CA LYS A 226 22.70 14.52 31.78
C LYS A 226 24.12 14.34 32.28
#